data_AF-A0A3D3TCF6-F1
#
_entry.id   AF-A0A3D3TCF6-F1
#
_cell.length_a   1.000
_cell.length_b   1.000
_cell.length_c   1.000
_cell.angle_alpha   90.00
_cell.angle_beta   90.00
_cell.angle_gamma   90.00
#
_symmetry.space_group_name_H-M   'P 1'
#
loop_
_entity.id
_entity.type
_entity.pdbx_description
1 polymer ?
#
loop_
_entity_poly.entity_id
_entity_poly.type
_entity_poly.pdbx_seq_one_letter_code
_entity_poly.pdbx_strand_id
1 'polypeptide(L)'
;VDWTVEAQKLLSAVARGQRLHPAGLTVPQVVQMVQGIPGGEMTRLGLDRLSTFGILPQAQAKDLEASLALLVEEHCLRHGPGRPATLLLDHAARPVLFSGAKLLRWERQPITPAPPRPSLPTPSDNALLDALKQVRSQLARKSGLPPYVIFSNLVLQNIALRHPRTKAELLQVSGVSQAKADRYSAPLLEVLNRF
;
A
#
# COMPACT_ATOMS: atom_id res chain seq x y z
N VAL A 1 6.66 14.60 6.92
CA VAL A 1 5.27 15.09 6.91
C VAL A 1 4.74 15.17 8.32
N ASP A 2 4.12 16.30 8.68
CA ASP A 2 3.36 16.43 9.92
C ASP A 2 2.07 15.61 9.80
N TRP A 3 1.92 14.61 10.66
CA TRP A 3 0.77 13.70 10.67
C TRP A 3 0.04 13.73 12.02
N THR A 4 0.23 14.80 12.79
CA THR A 4 -0.29 14.95 14.16
C THR A 4 -1.81 14.77 14.24
N VAL A 5 -2.56 15.26 13.25
CA VAL A 5 -4.03 15.13 13.23
C VAL A 5 -4.48 13.67 13.06
N GLU A 6 -3.81 12.92 12.20
CA GLU A 6 -4.08 11.48 12.00
C GLU A 6 -3.74 10.69 13.28
N ALA A 7 -2.57 10.97 13.85
CA ALA A 7 -2.13 10.40 15.13
C ALA A 7 -3.13 10.69 16.26
N GLN A 8 -3.60 11.93 16.41
CA GLN A 8 -4.58 12.31 17.42
C GLN A 8 -5.90 11.55 17.27
N LYS A 9 -6.36 11.31 16.03
CA LYS A 9 -7.55 10.50 15.76
C LYS A 9 -7.37 9.04 16.19
N LEU A 10 -6.22 8.44 15.86
CA LEU A 10 -5.87 7.08 16.26
C LEU A 10 -5.73 6.95 17.79
N LEU A 11 -5.04 7.88 18.43
CA LEU A 11 -4.91 7.91 19.90
C LEU A 11 -6.28 8.12 20.57
N SER A 12 -7.13 8.99 20.01
CA SER A 12 -8.52 9.17 20.46
C SER A 12 -9.34 7.89 20.36
N ALA A 13 -9.14 7.13 19.29
CA ALA A 13 -9.80 5.87 19.02
C ALA A 13 -9.39 4.81 20.06
N VAL A 14 -8.09 4.63 20.28
CA VAL A 14 -7.59 3.72 21.31
C VAL A 14 -8.07 4.14 22.70
N ALA A 15 -7.99 5.43 23.04
CA ALA A 15 -8.42 5.96 24.33
C ALA A 15 -9.90 5.68 24.63
N ARG A 16 -10.78 5.87 23.64
CA ARG A 16 -12.22 5.59 23.78
C ARG A 16 -12.50 4.10 23.82
N GLY A 17 -11.84 3.31 22.98
CA GLY A 17 -11.93 1.86 22.98
C GLY A 17 -11.54 1.26 24.33
N GLN A 18 -10.46 1.77 24.94
CA GLN A 18 -10.00 1.36 26.27
C GLN A 18 -11.00 1.63 27.39
N ARG A 19 -11.86 2.65 27.27
CA ARG A 19 -12.93 2.91 28.25
C ARG A 19 -13.98 1.81 28.27
N LEU A 20 -14.23 1.17 27.12
CA LEU A 20 -15.14 0.03 27.00
C LEU A 20 -14.43 -1.29 27.29
N HIS A 21 -13.17 -1.41 26.85
CA HIS A 21 -12.35 -2.61 26.95
C HIS A 21 -11.03 -2.28 27.65
N PRO A 22 -10.94 -2.38 28.99
CA PRO A 22 -9.73 -2.00 29.74
C PRO A 22 -8.47 -2.78 29.34
N ALA A 23 -8.64 -3.99 28.78
CA ALA A 23 -7.56 -4.80 28.23
C ALA A 23 -6.97 -4.23 26.92
N GLY A 24 -7.60 -3.22 26.32
CA GLY A 24 -7.22 -2.62 25.05
C GLY A 24 -7.92 -3.27 23.86
N LEU A 25 -7.65 -2.72 22.67
CA LEU A 25 -8.18 -3.23 21.40
C LEU A 25 -7.05 -3.76 20.55
N THR A 26 -7.29 -4.82 19.79
CA THR A 26 -6.31 -5.33 18.83
C THR A 26 -6.12 -4.35 17.67
N VAL A 27 -4.99 -4.43 16.97
CA VAL A 27 -4.73 -3.62 15.77
C VAL A 27 -5.89 -3.71 14.75
N PRO A 28 -6.38 -4.91 14.35
CA PRO A 28 -7.50 -5.02 13.42
C PRO A 28 -8.78 -4.35 13.91
N GLN A 29 -9.08 -4.42 15.21
CA GLN A 29 -10.26 -3.78 15.78
C GLN A 29 -10.16 -2.26 15.76
N VAL A 30 -8.98 -1.70 16.08
CA VAL A 30 -8.77 -0.25 15.98
C VAL A 30 -8.90 0.21 14.53
N VAL A 31 -8.28 -0.50 13.58
CA VAL A 31 -8.35 -0.22 12.15
C VAL A 31 -9.79 -0.25 11.65
N GLN A 32 -10.52 -1.34 11.93
CA GLN A 32 -11.92 -1.50 11.53
C GLN A 32 -12.81 -0.39 12.12
N MET A 33 -12.60 -0.05 13.40
CA MET A 33 -13.33 1.00 14.07
C MET A 33 -13.10 2.37 13.40
N VAL A 34 -11.85 2.79 13.18
CA VAL A 34 -11.57 4.11 12.61
C VAL A 34 -11.97 4.22 11.13
N GLN A 35 -11.97 3.11 10.39
CA GLN A 35 -12.53 3.06 9.03
C GLN A 35 -14.07 3.11 9.03
N GLY A 36 -14.71 2.76 10.15
CA GLY A 36 -16.17 2.74 10.25
C GLY A 36 -16.80 1.55 9.55
N ILE A 37 -16.05 0.45 9.40
CA ILE A 37 -16.55 -0.77 8.77
C ILE A 37 -17.44 -1.50 9.76
N PRO A 38 -18.76 -1.60 9.51
CA PRO A 38 -19.67 -2.28 10.42
C PRO A 38 -19.39 -3.79 10.43
N GLY A 39 -19.78 -4.47 11.51
CA GLY A 39 -19.66 -5.91 11.63
C GLY A 39 -20.13 -6.40 12.98
N GLY A 40 -20.49 -7.68 13.07
CA GLY A 40 -21.00 -8.28 14.30
C GLY A 40 -20.04 -8.13 15.48
N GLU A 41 -18.73 -8.12 15.22
CA GLU A 41 -17.73 -7.85 16.25
C GLU A 41 -17.74 -6.39 16.75
N MET A 42 -17.85 -5.39 15.86
CA MET A 42 -17.87 -3.97 16.26
C MET A 42 -19.09 -3.65 17.12
N THR A 43 -20.25 -4.21 16.77
CA THR A 43 -21.48 -4.05 17.56
C THR A 43 -21.41 -4.82 18.88
N ARG A 44 -20.88 -6.05 18.89
CA ARG A 44 -20.69 -6.83 20.13
C ARG A 44 -19.77 -6.12 21.13
N LEU A 45 -18.72 -5.48 20.62
CA LEU A 45 -17.78 -4.71 21.41
C LEU A 45 -18.27 -3.28 21.72
N GLY A 46 -19.40 -2.85 21.16
CA GLY A 46 -19.96 -1.49 21.35
C GLY A 46 -19.11 -0.37 20.74
N LEU A 47 -18.21 -0.70 19.81
CA LEU A 47 -17.28 0.24 19.19
C LEU A 47 -17.96 1.10 18.12
N ASP A 48 -19.04 0.60 17.52
CA ASP A 48 -19.88 1.27 16.53
C ASP A 48 -20.61 2.52 17.06
N ARG A 49 -20.75 2.63 18.40
CA ARG A 49 -21.38 3.78 19.07
C ARG A 49 -20.39 4.90 19.43
N LEU A 50 -19.09 4.66 19.26
CA LEU A 50 -18.08 5.64 19.61
C LEU A 50 -17.99 6.73 18.53
N SER A 51 -17.76 7.98 18.95
CA SER A 51 -17.56 9.11 18.02
C SER A 51 -16.33 8.95 17.11
N THR A 52 -15.46 8.00 17.42
CA THR A 52 -14.26 7.64 16.64
C THR A 52 -14.53 6.55 15.61
N PHE A 53 -15.73 5.98 15.61
CA PHE A 53 -16.15 5.06 14.55
C PHE A 53 -16.27 5.82 13.23
N GLY A 54 -15.54 5.38 12.21
CA GLY A 54 -15.54 6.04 10.89
C GLY A 54 -14.85 7.41 10.85
N ILE A 55 -13.94 7.70 11.80
CA ILE A 55 -13.21 8.98 11.84
C ILE A 55 -12.11 9.13 10.77
N LEU A 56 -11.74 8.00 10.14
CA LEU A 56 -10.74 7.86 9.06
C LEU A 56 -11.25 6.90 7.95
N PRO A 57 -12.37 7.21 7.26
CA PRO A 57 -13.01 6.26 6.35
C PRO A 57 -12.24 6.03 5.04
N GLN A 58 -11.42 7.00 4.64
CA GLN A 58 -10.62 6.96 3.39
C GLN A 58 -9.22 6.35 3.59
N ALA A 59 -8.84 6.03 4.84
CA ALA A 59 -7.51 5.52 5.14
C ALA A 59 -7.41 4.02 4.82
N GLN A 60 -6.31 3.61 4.21
CA GLN A 60 -6.05 2.20 3.89
C GLN A 60 -5.64 1.44 5.15
N ALA A 61 -6.08 0.19 5.30
CA ALA A 61 -5.76 -0.63 6.48
C ALA A 61 -4.25 -0.75 6.72
N LYS A 62 -3.47 -0.98 5.65
CA LYS A 62 -2.01 -1.06 5.70
C LYS A 62 -1.35 0.22 6.22
N ASP A 63 -1.89 1.38 5.85
CA ASP A 63 -1.35 2.66 6.28
C ASP A 63 -1.70 2.94 7.74
N LEU A 64 -2.91 2.58 8.17
CA LEU A 64 -3.34 2.67 9.57
C LEU A 64 -2.51 1.73 10.48
N GLU A 65 -2.26 0.50 10.05
CA GLU A 65 -1.38 -0.45 10.76
C GLU A 65 0.03 0.11 10.90
N ALA A 66 0.58 0.71 9.84
CA ALA A 66 1.87 1.37 9.90
C ALA A 66 1.88 2.60 10.83
N SER A 67 0.83 3.43 10.79
CA SER A 67 0.67 4.57 11.68
C SER A 67 0.57 4.12 13.14
N LEU A 68 -0.14 3.02 13.43
CA LEU A 68 -0.21 2.44 14.79
C LEU A 68 1.14 1.90 15.26
N ALA A 69 1.91 1.26 14.37
CA ALA A 69 3.27 0.81 14.69
C ALA A 69 4.19 1.98 15.02
N LEU A 70 4.14 3.07 14.24
CA LEU A 70 4.89 4.30 14.54
C LEU A 70 4.48 4.89 15.89
N LEU A 71 3.19 4.90 16.25
CA LEU A 71 2.75 5.37 17.57
C LEU A 71 3.30 4.50 18.71
N VAL A 72 3.54 3.21 18.47
CA VAL A 72 4.20 2.34 19.46
C VAL A 72 5.68 2.69 19.58
N GLU A 73 6.37 2.91 18.46
CA GLU A 73 7.78 3.33 18.44
C GLU A 73 7.98 4.68 19.13
N GLU A 74 7.06 5.63 18.94
CA GLU A 74 7.05 6.95 19.57
C GLU A 74 6.52 6.96 21.02
N HIS A 75 6.37 5.78 21.64
CA HIS A 75 5.87 5.61 23.01
C HIS A 75 4.52 6.27 23.31
N CYS A 76 3.71 6.48 22.26
CA CYS A 76 2.34 6.97 22.37
C CYS A 76 1.37 5.79 22.58
N LEU A 77 1.70 4.62 22.06
CA LEU A 77 1.00 3.37 22.30
C LEU A 77 1.96 2.33 22.87
N ARG A 78 1.42 1.34 23.58
CA ARG A 78 2.14 0.14 23.98
C ARG A 78 1.29 -1.10 23.75
N HIS A 79 1.96 -2.24 23.67
CA HIS A 79 1.28 -3.54 23.63
C HIS A 79 0.74 -3.89 25.02
N GLY A 80 -0.54 -4.25 25.08
CA GLY A 80 -1.21 -4.80 26.25
C GLY A 80 -1.05 -6.31 26.38
N PRO A 81 -1.52 -6.90 27.49
CA PRO A 81 -1.29 -8.31 27.82
C PRO A 81 -2.12 -9.32 27.02
N GLY A 82 -2.98 -8.87 26.10
CA GLY A 82 -3.87 -9.73 25.31
C GLY A 82 -3.13 -10.67 24.35
N ARG A 83 -3.79 -11.76 23.96
CA ARG A 83 -3.38 -12.63 22.84
C ARG A 83 -4.57 -12.79 21.88
N PRO A 84 -4.54 -12.19 20.68
CA PRO A 84 -3.46 -11.36 20.11
C PRO A 84 -3.24 -10.05 20.88
N ALA A 85 -2.06 -9.45 20.71
CA ALA A 85 -1.65 -8.25 21.44
C ALA A 85 -2.63 -7.09 21.20
N THR A 86 -3.02 -6.43 22.29
CA THR A 86 -3.88 -5.26 22.28
C THR A 86 -3.05 -3.98 22.32
N LEU A 87 -3.64 -2.85 21.95
CA LEU A 87 -3.03 -1.53 22.02
C LEU A 87 -3.60 -0.75 23.19
N LEU A 88 -2.70 -0.10 23.93
CA LEU A 88 -3.02 0.77 25.05
C LEU A 88 -2.29 2.11 24.90
N LEU A 89 -2.89 3.21 25.36
CA LEU A 89 -2.18 4.49 25.47
C LEU A 89 -0.96 4.37 26.40
N ASP A 90 0.16 4.94 25.97
CA ASP A 90 1.41 5.05 26.73
C ASP A 90 1.73 6.52 27.08
N HIS A 91 2.80 6.75 27.81
CA HIS A 91 3.12 8.03 28.47
C HIS A 91 3.26 9.21 27.49
N ALA A 92 3.74 8.99 26.26
CA ALA A 92 3.89 10.06 25.27
C ALA A 92 2.57 10.42 24.55
N ALA A 93 1.46 9.70 24.78
CA ALA A 93 0.18 10.00 24.14
C ALA A 93 -0.41 11.34 24.59
N ARG A 94 -0.22 11.69 25.87
CA ARG A 94 -0.92 12.82 26.51
C ARG A 94 -0.48 14.18 25.94
N PRO A 95 0.82 14.45 25.72
CA PRO A 95 1.26 15.67 25.01
C PRO A 95 0.73 15.78 23.58
N VAL A 96 0.63 14.67 22.84
CA VAL A 96 0.11 14.66 21.47
C VAL A 96 -1.40 14.95 21.45
N LEU A 97 -2.15 14.37 22.40
CA LEU A 97 -3.60 14.54 22.50
C LEU A 97 -4.03 15.93 23.01
N PHE A 98 -3.30 16.52 23.95
CA PHE A 98 -3.78 17.69 24.71
C PHE A 98 -2.85 18.89 24.70
N SER A 99 -1.58 18.73 24.33
CA SER A 99 -0.57 19.80 24.39
C SER A 99 -0.06 20.23 23.01
N GLY A 100 -0.59 19.65 21.93
CA GLY A 100 -0.23 20.01 20.56
C GLY A 100 1.16 19.55 20.13
N ALA A 101 1.74 18.54 20.81
CA ALA A 101 3.03 17.98 20.41
C ALA A 101 2.93 17.41 18.99
N LYS A 102 3.88 17.82 18.13
CA LYS A 102 3.87 17.43 16.71
C LYS A 102 4.55 16.09 16.51
N LEU A 103 3.89 15.20 15.77
CA LEU A 103 4.48 13.98 15.27
C LEU A 103 4.88 14.16 13.81
N LEU A 104 6.17 14.00 13.55
CA LEU A 104 6.74 14.03 12.21
C LEU A 104 7.02 12.59 11.80
N ARG A 105 6.51 12.18 10.65
CA ARG A 105 6.94 10.93 10.01
C ARG A 105 7.82 11.25 8.82
N TRP A 106 8.83 10.41 8.59
CA TRP A 106 9.50 10.41 7.29
C TRP A 106 8.42 10.24 6.22
N GLU A 107 8.46 11.11 5.21
CA GLU A 107 7.57 10.96 4.08
C GLU A 107 7.94 9.64 3.42
N ARG A 108 7.12 8.60 3.63
CA ARG A 108 7.13 7.49 2.70
C ARG A 108 6.94 8.16 1.35
N GLN A 109 7.99 8.14 0.50
CA GLN A 109 7.78 8.39 -0.92
C GLN A 109 6.52 7.61 -1.25
N PRO A 110 5.49 8.25 -1.84
CA PRO A 110 4.35 7.49 -2.29
C PRO A 110 4.95 6.33 -3.06
N ILE A 111 4.71 5.12 -2.57
CA ILE A 111 4.85 3.96 -3.42
C ILE A 111 3.83 4.32 -4.48
N THR A 112 4.30 4.83 -5.61
CA THR A 112 3.47 5.25 -6.74
C THR A 112 2.37 4.22 -6.80
N PRO A 113 1.08 4.63 -6.66
CA PRO A 113 0.00 3.66 -6.50
C PRO A 113 0.21 2.60 -7.56
N ALA A 114 0.38 1.35 -7.10
CA ALA A 114 0.51 0.24 -8.02
C ALA A 114 -0.66 0.41 -9.00
N PRO A 115 -0.40 0.41 -10.32
CA PRO A 115 -1.42 0.68 -11.30
C PRO A 115 -2.63 -0.22 -11.01
N PRO A 116 -3.86 0.28 -11.23
CA PRO A 116 -5.09 -0.45 -10.90
C PRO A 116 -4.99 -1.91 -11.38
N ARG A 117 -5.43 -2.84 -10.53
CA ARG A 117 -5.52 -4.26 -10.92
C ARG A 117 -6.30 -4.37 -12.23
N PRO A 118 -5.85 -5.24 -13.16
CA PRO A 118 -6.25 -5.16 -14.55
C PRO A 118 -7.76 -5.32 -14.72
N SER A 119 -8.36 -4.34 -15.38
CA SER A 119 -9.59 -4.52 -16.13
C SER A 119 -9.39 -5.63 -17.16
N LEU A 120 -10.44 -6.38 -17.48
CA LEU A 120 -10.42 -7.45 -18.49
C LEU A 120 -9.69 -6.96 -19.77
N PRO A 121 -8.67 -7.69 -20.27
CA PRO A 121 -7.89 -7.25 -21.42
C PRO A 121 -8.80 -7.09 -22.64
N THR A 122 -8.68 -5.95 -23.31
CA THR A 122 -9.41 -5.69 -24.56
C THR A 122 -8.79 -6.52 -25.69
N PRO A 123 -9.49 -6.76 -26.81
CA PRO A 123 -8.95 -7.51 -27.95
C PRO A 123 -7.63 -6.94 -28.49
N SER A 124 -7.44 -5.62 -28.41
CA SER A 124 -6.22 -4.92 -28.82
C SER A 124 -5.03 -5.19 -27.90
N ASP A 125 -5.28 -5.33 -26.59
CA ASP A 125 -4.23 -5.64 -25.60
C ASP A 125 -3.63 -7.04 -25.81
N ASN A 126 -4.43 -7.97 -26.33
CA ASN A 126 -3.97 -9.33 -26.66
C ASN A 126 -3.02 -9.34 -27.86
N ALA A 127 -3.32 -8.57 -28.92
CA ALA A 127 -2.47 -8.49 -30.11
C ALA A 127 -1.10 -7.86 -29.81
N LEU A 128 -1.09 -6.79 -29.00
CA LEU A 128 0.15 -6.16 -28.53
C LEU A 128 0.95 -7.12 -27.64
N LEU A 129 0.30 -7.81 -26.71
CA LEU A 129 0.95 -8.77 -25.83
C LEU A 129 1.64 -9.90 -26.62
N ASP A 130 1.01 -10.39 -27.68
CA ASP A 130 1.60 -11.41 -28.55
C ASP A 130 2.78 -10.88 -29.36
N ALA A 131 2.71 -9.65 -29.88
CA ALA A 131 3.84 -8.99 -30.52
C ALA A 131 5.03 -8.81 -29.56
N LEU A 132 4.77 -8.43 -28.30
CA LEU A 132 5.79 -8.32 -27.26
C LEU A 132 6.41 -9.68 -26.90
N LYS A 133 5.63 -10.77 -26.86
CA LYS A 133 6.15 -12.14 -26.68
C LYS A 133 7.06 -12.57 -27.83
N GLN A 134 6.72 -12.20 -29.07
CA GLN A 134 7.55 -12.49 -30.24
C GLN A 134 8.89 -11.78 -30.16
N VAL A 135 8.90 -10.47 -29.87
CA VAL A 135 10.15 -9.71 -29.70
C VAL A 135 10.99 -10.23 -28.55
N ARG A 136 10.37 -10.55 -27.41
CA ARG A 136 11.08 -11.20 -26.29
C ARG A 136 11.78 -12.49 -26.74
N SER A 137 11.10 -13.32 -27.54
CA SER A 137 11.66 -14.59 -28.03
C SER A 137 12.84 -14.38 -28.98
N GLN A 138 12.80 -13.33 -29.82
CA GLN A 138 13.92 -12.96 -30.67
C GLN A 138 15.13 -12.47 -29.85
N LEU A 139 14.89 -11.63 -28.85
CA LEU A 139 15.93 -11.13 -27.93
C LEU A 139 16.57 -12.25 -27.09
N ALA A 140 15.75 -13.19 -26.65
CA ALA A 140 16.17 -14.39 -25.93
C ALA A 140 17.13 -15.23 -26.78
N ARG A 141 16.75 -15.51 -28.04
CA ARG A 141 17.59 -16.22 -29.01
C ARG A 141 18.91 -15.49 -29.25
N LYS A 142 18.87 -14.17 -29.49
CA LYS A 142 20.09 -13.34 -29.69
C LYS A 142 21.01 -13.33 -28.47
N SER A 143 20.45 -13.44 -27.27
CA SER A 143 21.23 -13.40 -26.02
C SER A 143 21.63 -14.79 -25.51
N GLY A 144 21.18 -15.87 -26.16
CA GLY A 144 21.38 -17.25 -25.68
C GLY A 144 20.70 -17.55 -24.35
N LEU A 145 19.67 -16.78 -23.97
CA LEU A 145 18.99 -16.89 -22.69
C LEU A 145 17.55 -17.37 -22.88
N PRO A 146 16.96 -18.08 -21.89
CA PRO A 146 15.54 -18.38 -21.92
C PRO A 146 14.67 -17.09 -21.95
N PRO A 147 13.53 -17.06 -22.67
CA PRO A 147 12.71 -15.85 -22.81
C PRO A 147 12.27 -15.21 -21.49
N TYR A 148 11.95 -16.02 -20.48
CA TYR A 148 11.53 -15.52 -19.17
C TYR A 148 12.63 -14.75 -18.43
N VAL A 149 13.91 -14.99 -18.75
CA VAL A 149 15.06 -14.26 -18.19
C VAL A 149 15.11 -12.82 -18.73
N ILE A 150 14.77 -12.64 -20.01
CA ILE A 150 14.66 -11.31 -20.64
C ILE A 150 13.53 -10.54 -19.94
N PHE A 151 12.29 -11.02 -20.03
CA PHE A 151 11.14 -10.49 -19.29
C PHE A 151 10.17 -11.61 -18.90
N SER A 152 9.64 -11.59 -17.68
CA SER A 152 8.59 -12.53 -17.28
C SER A 152 7.28 -12.22 -18.02
N ASN A 153 6.35 -13.18 -18.04
CA ASN A 153 5.03 -12.96 -18.65
C ASN A 153 4.27 -11.80 -17.97
N LEU A 154 4.41 -11.67 -16.64
CA LEU A 154 3.83 -10.57 -15.87
C LEU A 154 4.38 -9.21 -16.30
N VAL A 155 5.68 -9.11 -16.56
CA VAL A 155 6.29 -7.85 -17.02
C VAL A 155 5.79 -7.49 -18.42
N LEU A 156 5.68 -8.45 -19.34
CA LEU A 156 5.12 -8.17 -20.68
C LEU A 156 3.66 -7.72 -20.61
N GLN A 157 2.85 -8.30 -19.74
CA GLN A 157 1.47 -7.84 -19.51
C GLN A 157 1.44 -6.41 -18.98
N ASN A 158 2.30 -6.09 -18.01
CA ASN A 158 2.40 -4.73 -17.48
C ASN A 158 2.87 -3.71 -18.53
N ILE A 159 3.78 -4.10 -19.43
CA ILE A 159 4.22 -3.27 -20.56
C ILE A 159 3.06 -3.05 -21.54
N ALA A 160 2.33 -4.11 -21.91
CA ALA A 160 1.18 -4.00 -22.81
C ALA A 160 0.11 -3.05 -22.23
N LEU A 161 -0.20 -3.20 -20.94
CA LEU A 161 -1.20 -2.38 -20.24
C LEU A 161 -0.79 -0.91 -20.09
N ARG A 162 0.50 -0.63 -19.82
CA ARG A 162 0.99 0.74 -19.61
C ARG A 162 1.38 1.46 -20.89
N HIS A 163 1.59 0.72 -21.96
CA HIS A 163 1.91 1.24 -23.29
C HIS A 163 3.04 2.30 -23.34
N PRO A 164 4.19 2.06 -22.69
CA PRO A 164 5.23 3.07 -22.54
C PRO A 164 5.79 3.50 -23.90
N ARG A 165 5.93 4.81 -24.13
CA ARG A 165 6.45 5.39 -25.37
C ARG A 165 7.90 5.82 -25.26
N THR A 166 8.43 5.88 -24.03
CA THR A 166 9.83 6.27 -23.76
C THR A 166 10.55 5.27 -22.88
N LYS A 167 11.88 5.28 -22.92
CA LYS A 167 12.72 4.48 -22.03
C LYS A 167 12.48 4.82 -20.55
N ALA A 168 12.23 6.10 -20.25
CA ALA A 168 11.90 6.55 -18.90
C ALA A 168 10.58 5.93 -18.40
N GLU A 169 9.55 5.85 -19.25
CA GLU A 169 8.30 5.18 -18.92
C GLU A 169 8.44 3.67 -18.77
N LEU A 170 9.29 3.03 -19.59
CA LEU A 170 9.63 1.62 -19.44
C LEU A 170 10.25 1.32 -18.06
N LEU A 171 11.09 2.20 -17.54
CA LEU A 171 11.69 2.07 -16.20
C LEU A 171 10.66 2.17 -15.06
N GLN A 172 9.53 2.84 -15.30
CA GLN A 172 8.44 2.92 -14.33
C GLN A 172 7.60 1.63 -14.29
N VAL A 173 7.80 0.68 -15.22
CA VAL A 173 7.07 -0.59 -15.26
C VAL A 173 7.65 -1.58 -14.23
N SER A 174 6.78 -2.08 -13.35
CA SER A 174 7.18 -3.05 -12.32
C SER A 174 7.81 -4.30 -12.94
N GLY A 175 9.06 -4.59 -12.52
CA GLY A 175 9.87 -5.71 -13.01
C GLY A 175 10.80 -5.39 -14.19
N VAL A 176 10.86 -4.13 -14.64
CA VAL A 176 11.89 -3.63 -15.56
C VAL A 176 13.00 -2.96 -14.75
N SER A 177 14.21 -3.54 -14.78
CA SER A 177 15.40 -2.93 -14.17
C SER A 177 16.14 -2.01 -15.13
N GLN A 178 16.99 -1.13 -14.60
CA GLN A 178 17.83 -0.23 -15.40
C GLN A 178 18.61 -0.97 -16.48
N ALA A 179 19.31 -2.05 -16.11
CA ALA A 179 20.08 -2.87 -17.05
C ALA A 179 19.22 -3.49 -18.17
N LYS A 180 17.96 -3.86 -17.89
CA LYS A 180 17.04 -4.40 -18.89
C LYS A 180 16.49 -3.32 -19.81
N ALA A 181 16.14 -2.15 -19.25
CA ALA A 181 15.72 -1.01 -20.05
C ALA A 181 16.83 -0.51 -20.97
N ASP A 182 18.07 -0.46 -20.49
CA ASP A 182 19.23 -0.06 -21.30
C ASP A 182 19.45 -1.03 -22.47
N ARG A 183 19.30 -2.33 -22.23
CA ARG A 183 19.63 -3.37 -23.20
C ARG A 183 18.50 -3.72 -24.18
N TYR A 184 17.24 -3.58 -23.76
CA TYR A 184 16.09 -4.10 -24.51
C TYR A 184 15.00 -3.06 -24.82
N SER A 185 15.16 -1.79 -24.43
CA SER A 185 14.13 -0.75 -24.67
C SER A 185 13.86 -0.49 -26.15
N ALA A 186 14.89 -0.30 -26.97
CA ALA A 186 14.72 0.04 -28.39
C ALA A 186 13.79 -0.92 -29.17
N PRO A 187 14.01 -2.25 -29.17
CA PRO A 187 13.14 -3.19 -29.89
C PRO A 187 11.74 -3.31 -29.27
N LEU A 188 11.58 -3.04 -27.96
CA LEU A 188 10.25 -3.04 -27.32
C LEU A 188 9.45 -1.79 -27.68
N LEU A 189 10.08 -0.61 -27.63
CA LEU A 189 9.46 0.66 -28.00
C LEU A 189 9.07 0.69 -29.48
N GLU A 190 9.85 0.02 -30.34
CA GLU A 190 9.50 -0.13 -31.74
C GLU A 190 8.20 -0.92 -31.95
N VAL A 191 7.99 -2.01 -31.21
CA VAL A 191 6.72 -2.76 -31.24
C VAL A 191 5.60 -1.89 -30.70
N LEU A 192 5.80 -1.25 -29.54
CA LEU A 192 4.81 -0.39 -28.92
C LEU A 192 4.39 0.73 -29.89
N ASN A 193 5.30 1.36 -30.62
CA ASN A 193 4.99 2.43 -31.57
C ASN A 193 4.20 2.00 -32.81
N ARG A 194 4.05 0.70 -33.07
CA ARG A 194 3.24 0.17 -34.17
C ARG A 194 1.79 -0.11 -33.77
N PHE A 195 1.47 -0.01 -32.48
CA PHE A 195 0.15 -0.12 -31.89
C PHE A 195 -0.25 1.22 -31.25
#